data_AF-A0A7X3YCL9-F1
#
_entry.id   AF-A0A7X3YCL9-F1
#
_cell.length_a   1.000
_cell.length_b   1.000
_cell.length_c   1.000
_cell.angle_alpha   90.00
_cell.angle_beta   90.00
_cell.angle_gamma   90.00
#
_symmetry.space_group_name_H-M   'P 1'
#
loop_
_entity.id
_entity.type
_entity.pdbx_description
1 polymer ?
#
loop_
_entity_poly.entity_id
_entity_poly.type
_entity_poly.pdbx_seq_one_letter_code
_entity_poly.pdbx_strand_id
1 'polypeptide(L)'
;MTSPTDPLACRDLWRSVLVTIVKDLCGTAVDRAAVREAERWIGSWMSRDFLEVCELAGADPARTHAELTALLPLSPRERRAEVRARRHALPELSDAA
;
A
#
# COMPACT_ATOMS: atom_id res chain seq x y z
N MET A 1 6.68 6.40 -33.11
CA MET A 1 5.39 5.79 -32.77
C MET A 1 5.67 4.37 -32.31
N THR A 2 5.62 4.13 -31.00
CA THR A 2 5.80 2.79 -30.44
C THR A 2 4.57 1.95 -30.81
N SER A 3 4.82 0.79 -31.42
CA SER A 3 3.77 -0.15 -31.80
C SER A 3 2.97 -0.54 -30.54
N PRO A 4 1.64 -0.75 -30.60
CA PRO A 4 0.84 -1.23 -29.46
C PRO A 4 1.29 -2.60 -28.92
N THR A 5 2.26 -3.24 -29.57
CA THR A 5 2.90 -4.52 -29.18
C THR A 5 4.32 -4.35 -28.64
N ASP A 6 4.82 -3.12 -28.46
CA ASP A 6 6.16 -2.88 -27.93
C ASP A 6 6.26 -3.38 -26.47
N PRO A 7 7.08 -4.41 -26.19
CA PRO A 7 7.25 -4.94 -24.83
C PRO A 7 7.74 -3.88 -23.83
N LEU A 8 8.47 -2.86 -24.31
CA LEU A 8 8.92 -1.75 -23.48
C LEU A 8 7.74 -0.86 -23.06
N ALA A 9 6.87 -0.52 -24.01
CA ALA A 9 5.68 0.29 -23.74
C ALA A 9 4.71 -0.44 -22.78
N CYS A 10 4.55 -1.76 -22.94
CA CYS A 10 3.77 -2.58 -22.02
C CYS A 10 4.37 -2.54 -20.61
N ARG A 11 5.68 -2.73 -20.48
CA ARG A 11 6.37 -2.68 -19.18
C ARG A 11 6.28 -1.31 -18.50
N ASP A 12 6.40 -0.22 -19.26
CA ASP A 12 6.31 1.13 -18.72
C ASP A 12 4.89 1.47 -18.26
N LEU A 13 3.87 0.93 -18.93
CA LEU A 13 2.48 1.00 -18.44
C LEU A 13 2.36 0.35 -17.05
N TRP A 14 2.90 -0.85 -16.85
CA TRP A 14 2.85 -1.53 -15.55
C TRP A 14 3.67 -0.84 -14.47
N ARG A 15 4.82 -0.25 -14.83
CA ARG A 15 5.58 0.61 -13.91
C ARG A 15 4.79 1.83 -13.47
N SER A 16 3.95 2.40 -14.35
CA SER A 16 3.11 3.54 -14.00
C SER A 16 2.11 3.22 -12.88
N VAL A 17 1.67 1.97 -12.77
CA VAL A 17 0.81 1.49 -11.68
C VAL A 17 1.55 1.59 -10.35
N LEU A 18 2.77 1.05 -10.26
CA LEU A 18 3.61 1.13 -9.05
C LEU A 18 3.91 2.58 -8.66
N VAL A 19 4.23 3.43 -9.64
CA VAL A 19 4.45 4.87 -9.39
C VAL A 19 3.18 5.56 -8.88
N THR A 20 2.00 5.19 -9.37
CA THR A 20 0.73 5.73 -8.90
C THR A 20 0.49 5.37 -7.44
N ILE A 21 0.75 4.13 -7.05
CA ILE A 21 0.67 3.70 -5.65
C ILE A 21 1.63 4.49 -4.76
N VAL A 22 2.88 4.69 -5.18
CA VAL A 22 3.83 5.52 -4.42
C VAL A 22 3.31 6.95 -4.27
N LYS A 23 2.73 7.53 -5.33
CA LYS A 23 2.12 8.87 -5.27
C LYS A 23 0.93 8.92 -4.32
N ASP A 24 0.10 7.90 -4.30
CA ASP A 24 -1.06 7.83 -3.42
C ASP A 24 -0.63 7.69 -1.95
N LEU A 25 0.46 6.98 -1.66
CA LEU A 25 1.00 6.81 -0.31
C LEU A 25 1.79 8.01 0.20
N CYS A 26 2.67 8.56 -0.64
CA CYS A 26 3.58 9.65 -0.29
C CYS A 26 2.95 11.04 -0.48
N GLY A 27 1.89 11.12 -1.28
CA GLY A 27 1.22 12.37 -1.58
C GLY A 27 0.57 12.97 -0.33
N THR A 28 0.60 14.30 -0.24
CA THR A 28 -0.24 15.08 0.70
C THR A 28 -1.72 15.05 0.28
N ALA A 29 -2.16 14.00 -0.40
CA ALA A 29 -3.36 13.99 -1.21
C ALA A 29 -4.62 14.25 -0.37
N VAL A 30 -5.45 15.15 -0.88
CA VAL A 30 -6.79 15.49 -0.38
C VAL A 30 -7.71 14.27 -0.40
N ASP A 31 -7.43 13.29 -1.28
CA ASP A 31 -8.23 12.10 -1.46
C ASP A 31 -7.78 10.93 -0.57
N ARG A 32 -8.40 10.85 0.61
CA ARG A 32 -8.23 9.74 1.56
C ARG A 32 -8.72 8.39 1.01
N ALA A 33 -9.55 8.36 -0.03
CA ALA A 33 -10.00 7.10 -0.64
C ALA A 33 -8.87 6.44 -1.43
N ALA A 34 -8.16 7.21 -2.24
CA ALA A 34 -6.98 6.73 -3.00
C ALA A 34 -5.91 6.15 -2.06
N VAL A 35 -5.58 6.87 -0.97
CA VAL A 35 -4.63 6.38 0.05
C VAL A 35 -5.09 5.03 0.61
N ARG A 36 -6.36 4.90 1.02
CA ARG A 36 -6.89 3.65 1.59
C ARG A 36 -6.93 2.50 0.58
N GLU A 37 -7.10 2.80 -0.70
CA GLU A 37 -7.03 1.79 -1.75
C GLU A 37 -5.59 1.29 -1.91
N ALA A 38 -4.62 2.21 -1.98
CA ALA A 38 -3.19 1.88 -2.04
C ALA A 38 -2.74 1.07 -0.80
N GLU A 39 -3.14 1.46 0.40
CA GLU A 39 -2.87 0.69 1.63
C GLU A 39 -3.43 -0.74 1.54
N ARG A 40 -4.66 -0.90 1.04
CA ARG A 40 -5.33 -2.20 0.92
C ARG A 40 -4.65 -3.08 -0.12
N TRP A 41 -4.22 -2.48 -1.23
CA TRP A 41 -3.58 -3.17 -2.33
C TRP A 41 -2.22 -3.75 -1.92
N ILE A 42 -1.42 -2.99 -1.16
CA ILE A 42 -0.14 -3.48 -0.60
C ILE A 42 -0.38 -4.53 0.49
N GLY A 43 -1.34 -4.24 1.39
CA GLY A 43 -1.73 -5.15 2.45
C GLY A 43 -0.58 -5.60 3.35
N SER A 44 -0.79 -6.69 4.10
CA SER A 44 0.24 -7.32 4.93
C SER A 44 1.04 -8.41 4.20
N TRP A 45 0.57 -8.83 3.02
CA TRP A 45 1.14 -9.90 2.22
C TRP A 45 0.99 -9.55 0.74
N MET A 46 1.92 -10.01 -0.10
CA MET A 46 1.83 -9.85 -1.55
C MET A 46 0.63 -10.62 -2.09
N SER A 47 -0.32 -9.90 -2.70
CA SER A 47 -1.46 -10.50 -3.41
C SER A 47 -1.02 -11.09 -4.75
N ARG A 48 -1.85 -11.93 -5.37
CA ARG A 48 -1.59 -12.44 -6.73
C ARG A 48 -1.45 -11.31 -7.74
N ASP A 49 -2.36 -10.35 -7.70
CA ASP A 49 -2.36 -9.20 -8.61
C ASP A 49 -1.08 -8.35 -8.42
N PHE A 50 -0.61 -8.21 -7.18
CA PHE A 50 0.66 -7.53 -6.89
C PHE A 50 1.85 -8.24 -7.56
N LEU A 51 1.91 -9.57 -7.44
CA LEU A 51 2.97 -10.38 -8.05
C LEU A 51 2.95 -10.23 -9.58
N GLU A 52 1.77 -10.29 -10.18
CA GLU A 52 1.58 -10.13 -11.63
C GLU A 52 1.99 -8.74 -12.12
N VAL A 53 1.61 -7.67 -11.40
CA VAL A 53 2.05 -6.31 -11.73
C VAL A 53 3.57 -6.18 -11.63
N CYS A 54 4.21 -6.77 -10.61
CA CYS A 54 5.66 -6.73 -10.47
C CYS A 54 6.35 -7.47 -11.62
N GLU A 55 5.86 -8.65 -12.00
CA GLU A 55 6.38 -9.41 -13.13
C GLU A 55 6.29 -8.61 -14.44
N LEU A 56 5.12 -8.05 -14.73
CA LEU A 56 4.87 -7.26 -15.94
C LEU A 56 5.65 -5.94 -15.96
N ALA A 57 5.91 -5.34 -14.80
CA ALA A 57 6.74 -4.14 -14.65
C ALA A 57 8.26 -4.45 -14.70
N GLY A 58 8.65 -5.72 -14.62
CA GLY A 58 10.04 -6.17 -14.47
C GLY A 58 10.65 -5.72 -13.15
N ALA A 59 9.87 -5.75 -12.07
CA ALA A 59 10.27 -5.40 -10.71
C ALA A 59 10.39 -6.65 -9.83
N ASP A 60 11.30 -6.63 -8.84
CA ASP A 60 11.40 -7.70 -7.85
C ASP A 60 10.23 -7.57 -6.84
N PRO A 61 9.33 -8.56 -6.71
CA PRO A 61 8.15 -8.41 -5.88
C PRO A 61 8.48 -8.26 -4.39
N ALA A 62 9.44 -9.04 -3.88
CA ALA A 62 9.77 -9.05 -2.45
C ALA A 62 10.36 -7.70 -2.01
N ARG A 63 11.31 -7.18 -2.79
CA ARG A 63 11.91 -5.86 -2.57
C ARG A 63 10.89 -4.75 -2.72
N THR A 64 10.08 -4.78 -3.78
CA THR A 64 9.06 -3.74 -4.04
C THR A 64 8.02 -3.72 -2.92
N HIS A 65 7.57 -4.88 -2.44
CA HIS A 65 6.63 -4.98 -1.33
C HIS A 65 7.22 -4.44 -0.03
N ALA A 66 8.48 -4.76 0.27
CA ALA A 66 9.16 -4.23 1.45
C ALA A 66 9.31 -2.70 1.41
N GLU A 67 9.73 -2.15 0.26
CA GLU A 67 9.87 -0.70 0.07
C GLU A 67 8.52 0.02 0.19
N LEU A 68 7.47 -0.51 -0.44
CA LEU A 68 6.12 0.05 -0.36
C LEU A 68 5.49 -0.08 1.04
N THR A 69 5.74 -1.18 1.75
CA THR A 69 5.27 -1.39 3.13
C THR A 69 5.90 -0.37 4.07
N ALA A 70 7.16 0.02 3.84
CA ALA A 70 7.85 1.04 4.63
C ALA A 70 7.24 2.45 4.48
N LEU A 71 6.45 2.69 3.42
CA LEU A 71 5.72 3.94 3.22
C LEU A 71 4.38 3.99 3.96
N LEU A 72 3.91 2.86 4.52
CA LEU A 72 2.64 2.82 5.25
C LEU A 72 2.79 3.53 6.61
N PRO A 73 1.81 4.38 7.01
CA PRO A 73 1.92 5.22 8.21
C PRO A 73 2.03 4.42 9.52
N LEU A 74 1.61 3.15 9.51
CA LEU A 74 1.83 2.16 10.57
C LEU A 74 1.85 0.78 9.92
N SER A 75 2.79 -0.08 10.28
CA SER A 75 2.74 -1.49 9.92
C SER A 75 1.42 -2.10 10.41
N PRO A 76 0.87 -3.13 9.76
CA PRO A 76 -0.33 -3.82 10.24
C PRO A 76 -0.21 -4.31 11.69
N ARG A 77 1.01 -4.61 12.15
CA ARG A 77 1.32 -4.98 13.53
C ARG A 77 1.18 -3.79 14.48
N GLU A 78 1.69 -2.62 14.11
CA GLU A 78 1.54 -1.38 14.87
C GLU A 78 0.09 -0.90 14.90
N ARG A 79 -0.65 -1.01 13.79
CA ARG A 79 -2.09 -0.68 13.74
C ARG A 79 -2.90 -1.58 14.68
N ARG A 80 -2.61 -2.89 14.72
CA ARG A 80 -3.23 -3.84 15.67
C ARG A 80 -2.83 -3.55 17.11
N ALA A 81 -1.56 -3.20 17.35
CA ALA A 81 -1.06 -2.83 18.67
C ALA A 81 -1.73 -1.55 19.17
N GLU A 82 -1.91 -0.54 18.31
CA GLU A 82 -2.60 0.71 18.65
C GLU A 82 -4.09 0.48 18.93
N VAL A 83 -4.80 -0.29 18.11
CA VAL A 83 -6.21 -0.65 18.36
C VAL A 83 -6.35 -1.39 19.70
N ARG A 84 -5.43 -2.31 20.01
CA ARG A 84 -5.40 -3.00 21.29
C ARG A 84 -5.10 -2.04 22.44
N ALA A 85 -4.13 -1.14 22.29
CA ALA A 85 -3.78 -0.13 23.28
C ALA A 85 -4.96 0.82 23.56
N ARG A 86 -5.67 1.31 22.54
CA ARG A 86 -6.87 2.15 22.69
C ARG A 86 -8.01 1.41 23.40
N ARG A 87 -8.18 0.11 23.14
CA ARG A 87 -9.19 -0.73 23.81
C ARG A 87 -8.88 -0.98 25.29
N HIS A 88 -7.60 -1.01 25.67
CA HIS A 88 -7.16 -1.15 27.07
C HIS A 88 -6.95 0.20 27.79
N ALA A 89 -6.94 1.32 27.08
CA ALA A 89 -6.88 2.66 27.66
C ALA A 89 -8.27 3.20 28.08
N LEU A 90 -9.32 2.38 27.98
CA LEU A 90 -10.69 2.65 28.44
C LEU A 90 -11.13 1.64 29.53
N PRO A 91 -10.46 1.61 30.68
CA PRO A 91 -11.15 1.57 31.97
C PRO A 91 -10.91 2.90 32.70
N GLU A 92 -11.79 3.27 33.63
CA GLU A 92 -11.75 4.50 34.46
C GLU A 92 -12.55 5.73 33.97
N LEU A 93 -13.70 5.54 33.30
CA LEU A 93 -14.78 6.55 33.33
C LEU A 93 -16.17 5.88 33.38
N SER A 94 -16.33 4.88 34.25
CA SER A 94 -17.64 4.25 34.49
C SER A 94 -17.89 3.90 35.96
N ASP A 95 -17.38 4.71 36.89
CA ASP A 95 -17.83 4.70 38.29
C ASP A 95 -17.82 6.14 38.83
N ALA A 96 -18.79 6.93 38.40
CA ALA A 96 -19.24 8.15 39.10
C ALA A 96 -20.54 8.68 38.49
N ALA A 97 -21.68 8.13 38.91
CA ALA A 97 -22.95 8.83 39.11
C ALA A 97 -23.97 7.90 39.78
#